data_AF-A0AAN8KMR7-F1
#
_entry.id   AF-A0AAN8KMR7-F1
#
_cell.length_a   1.000
_cell.length_b   1.000
_cell.length_c   1.000
_cell.angle_alpha   90.00
_cell.angle_beta   90.00
_cell.angle_gamma   90.00
#
_symmetry.space_group_name_H-M   'P 1'
#
loop_
_entity.id
_entity.type
_entity.pdbx_description
1 polymer ?
#
loop_
_entity_poly.entity_id
_entity_poly.type
_entity_poly.pdbx_seq_one_letter_code
_entity_poly.pdbx_strand_id
1 'polypeptide(L)'
;MELLCRKMKSVAEAEETLEEQRCLESWEESFPLEENEHFNKLQVNTLQSDIQVPTNVYNKDPGILNGVYMSEALNDVFVDNFQKDPTLTWQYFGSATGFFRLYPGIAWTPDENGVVTFDCRNRNWYIQAATSPKDIIIVVDVSGSMKGLRLTIAKHTINTILDTLGENDFVNVIAAASLGQGSLCNQAIMLITDGAMEDYEEVFQEFNWPERRVRVFTYLIGREVTFADTVKWIACNNKGYYTHVSTLADVQENVMEYLHVLSRPMVINHDHDIIWTEAYMDSALFNTQAQSLLLMTSVAMPVFSKKKETLSHGILLGVVGTDVPLRELMRLAPRYKLGVHGYAFLNTNNGYILSHPDLRPLYKEGKKLKPKPNYNSVDLAEVEWEDTDETLRTAMVKGETGTLSLDVRATVEKGTPFSLGMVLTRGHGEYIFLGNVSVKEGLNDLMQPDVSIANEWTYCETDIDPHHRKLTQLQAVFRYLTGKEPDLECDEELLRQTLFDAVVTAPMEAYWTAMMLNPSG
;
A
#
# COMPACT_ATOMS: atom_id res chain seq x y z
N MET A 1 -1.94 15.03 9.14
CA MET A 1 -2.94 14.49 10.08
C MET A 1 -4.38 14.58 9.58
N GLU A 2 -4.90 15.76 9.22
CA GLU A 2 -6.28 15.87 8.71
C GLU A 2 -6.52 15.05 7.44
N LEU A 3 -5.60 15.06 6.47
CA LEU A 3 -5.68 14.23 5.25
C LEU A 3 -5.87 12.75 5.60
N LEU A 4 -5.02 12.23 6.48
CA LEU A 4 -5.03 10.83 6.92
C LEU A 4 -6.35 10.49 7.64
N CYS A 5 -6.86 11.40 8.49
CA CYS A 5 -8.16 11.24 9.14
C CYS A 5 -9.34 11.26 8.15
N ARG A 6 -9.27 12.07 7.08
CA ARG A 6 -10.29 12.09 6.02
C ARG A 6 -10.31 10.76 5.26
N LYS A 7 -9.14 10.19 4.95
CA LYS A 7 -9.02 8.84 4.33
C LYS A 7 -9.54 7.73 5.25
N MET A 8 -9.26 7.83 6.56
CA MET A 8 -9.81 6.91 7.56
C MET A 8 -11.35 6.98 7.60
N LYS A 9 -11.90 8.19 7.53
CA LYS A 9 -13.34 8.41 7.55
C LYS A 9 -14.04 7.85 6.30
N SER A 10 -13.45 8.02 5.10
CA SER A 10 -14.01 7.44 3.86
C SER A 10 -14.08 5.91 3.92
N VAL A 11 -13.09 5.27 4.55
CA VAL A 11 -13.06 3.81 4.75
C VAL A 11 -14.12 3.37 5.78
N ALA A 12 -14.29 4.12 6.87
CA ALA A 12 -15.33 3.84 7.86
C ALA A 12 -16.76 4.01 7.29
N GLU A 13 -17.01 5.04 6.49
CA GLU A 13 -18.30 5.26 5.81
C GLU A 13 -18.63 4.11 4.83
N ALA A 14 -17.62 3.52 4.18
CA ALA A 14 -17.80 2.36 3.30
C ALA A 14 -18.12 1.05 4.07
N GLU A 15 -17.57 0.86 5.27
CA GLU A 15 -17.89 -0.30 6.13
C GLU A 15 -19.36 -0.33 6.55
N GLU A 16 -19.91 0.83 6.93
CA GLU A 16 -21.27 0.94 7.47
C GLU A 16 -22.39 0.64 6.44
N THR A 17 -22.09 0.72 5.13
CA THR A 17 -23.12 0.75 4.07
C THR A 17 -23.51 -0.64 3.53
N LEU A 18 -22.80 -1.72 3.89
CA LEU A 18 -22.95 -3.05 3.30
C LEU A 18 -24.18 -3.88 3.79
N GLU A 19 -25.34 -3.27 4.08
CA GLU A 19 -26.40 -3.92 4.90
C GLU A 19 -27.81 -4.24 4.30
N GLU A 20 -28.17 -4.08 3.03
CA GLU A 20 -29.55 -4.42 2.57
C GLU A 20 -29.68 -5.25 1.27
N GLN A 21 -30.72 -6.10 1.17
CA GLN A 21 -30.94 -7.13 0.14
C GLN A 21 -32.16 -6.90 -0.76
N ARG A 22 -32.00 -7.16 -2.08
CA ARG A 22 -32.94 -7.80 -3.03
C ARG A 22 -32.13 -8.50 -4.14
N CYS A 23 -32.72 -9.31 -5.01
CA CYS A 23 -31.99 -9.99 -6.11
C CYS A 23 -32.51 -9.51 -7.48
N LEU A 24 -31.66 -9.43 -8.51
CA LEU A 24 -31.96 -9.67 -9.95
C LEU A 24 -30.70 -9.59 -10.87
N GLU A 25 -30.93 -9.85 -12.17
CA GLU A 25 -30.11 -10.53 -13.21
C GLU A 25 -28.94 -9.80 -13.90
N SER A 26 -28.02 -10.65 -14.40
CA SER A 26 -27.00 -10.51 -15.48
C SER A 26 -26.21 -9.21 -15.64
N TRP A 27 -24.88 -9.34 -15.56
CA TRP A 27 -23.92 -8.25 -15.73
C TRP A 27 -23.00 -8.52 -16.92
N GLU A 28 -23.20 -7.79 -18.01
CA GLU A 28 -22.25 -7.61 -19.12
C GLU A 28 -22.65 -6.30 -19.84
N GLU A 29 -22.52 -5.16 -19.16
CA GLU A 29 -22.65 -3.85 -19.79
C GLU A 29 -21.28 -3.18 -19.88
N SER A 30 -20.87 -2.87 -21.11
CA SER A 30 -19.72 -2.01 -21.37
C SER A 30 -20.07 -0.59 -20.95
N PHE A 31 -19.36 -0.04 -19.97
CA PHE A 31 -19.53 1.35 -19.55
C PHE A 31 -18.56 2.28 -20.30
N PRO A 32 -18.97 3.52 -20.63
CA PRO A 32 -18.09 4.49 -21.27
C PRO A 32 -16.95 4.86 -20.32
N LEU A 33 -15.72 4.86 -20.84
CA LEU A 33 -14.53 5.29 -20.13
C LEU A 33 -14.04 6.62 -20.70
N GLU A 34 -13.61 7.51 -19.82
CA GLU A 34 -13.05 8.79 -20.18
C GLU A 34 -11.61 8.90 -19.66
N GLU A 35 -10.74 9.54 -20.44
CA GLU A 35 -9.36 9.78 -20.04
C GLU A 35 -9.33 10.78 -18.87
N ASN A 36 -8.77 10.37 -17.73
CA ASN A 36 -8.68 11.22 -16.55
C ASN A 36 -7.23 11.44 -16.13
N GLU A 37 -6.79 12.69 -16.19
CA GLU A 37 -5.44 13.14 -15.84
C GLU A 37 -5.09 12.92 -14.35
N HIS A 38 -6.07 12.89 -13.43
CA HIS A 38 -5.84 12.55 -12.00
C HIS A 38 -5.33 11.12 -11.84
N PHE A 39 -5.89 10.24 -12.67
CA PHE A 39 -5.47 8.87 -12.84
C PHE A 39 -4.41 8.75 -13.96
N ASN A 40 -3.60 9.81 -14.13
CA ASN A 40 -2.49 9.89 -15.08
C ASN A 40 -2.87 9.61 -16.55
N LYS A 41 -4.07 9.99 -17.00
CA LYS A 41 -4.61 9.69 -18.36
C LYS A 41 -5.04 8.24 -18.56
N LEU A 42 -5.32 7.53 -17.48
CA LEU A 42 -6.05 6.27 -17.60
C LEU A 42 -7.49 6.52 -18.03
N GLN A 43 -8.01 5.57 -18.80
CA GLN A 43 -9.42 5.51 -19.16
C GLN A 43 -10.20 4.98 -17.94
N VAL A 44 -10.93 5.86 -17.28
CA VAL A 44 -11.68 5.57 -16.05
C VAL A 44 -13.13 6.03 -16.19
N ASN A 45 -14.01 5.47 -15.37
CA ASN A 45 -15.38 5.92 -15.21
C ASN A 45 -15.57 6.46 -13.78
N THR A 46 -15.76 7.77 -13.65
CA THR A 46 -15.95 8.44 -12.36
C THR A 46 -17.40 8.39 -11.86
N LEU A 47 -18.33 7.81 -12.63
CA LEU A 47 -19.73 7.65 -12.23
C LEU A 47 -20.00 6.26 -11.63
N GLN A 48 -19.20 5.27 -11.99
CA GLN A 48 -19.40 3.88 -11.58
C GLN A 48 -18.09 3.17 -11.24
N SER A 49 -18.17 2.33 -10.21
CA SER A 49 -17.17 1.32 -9.87
C SER A 49 -17.22 0.12 -10.82
N ASP A 50 -16.09 -0.54 -11.02
CA ASP A 50 -15.99 -1.80 -11.75
C ASP A 50 -15.79 -2.99 -10.82
N ILE A 51 -15.92 -4.19 -11.39
CA ILE A 51 -15.75 -5.46 -10.66
C ILE A 51 -14.81 -6.35 -11.44
N GLN A 52 -13.77 -6.81 -10.76
CA GLN A 52 -12.83 -7.78 -11.26
C GLN A 52 -13.01 -9.10 -10.50
N VAL A 53 -13.05 -10.20 -11.26
CA VAL A 53 -13.05 -11.55 -10.72
C VAL A 53 -11.77 -12.24 -11.21
N PRO A 54 -10.96 -12.83 -10.32
CA PRO A 54 -9.76 -13.57 -10.69
C PRO A 54 -10.08 -14.71 -11.67
N THR A 55 -9.17 -15.03 -12.59
CA THR A 55 -9.43 -16.01 -13.66
C THR A 55 -9.64 -17.44 -13.14
N ASN A 56 -9.11 -17.77 -11.96
CA ASN A 56 -9.31 -19.05 -11.28
C ASN A 56 -10.67 -19.16 -10.57
N VAL A 57 -11.43 -18.07 -10.47
CA VAL A 57 -12.69 -18.00 -9.73
C VAL A 57 -13.88 -17.99 -10.69
N TYR A 58 -14.88 -18.84 -10.43
CA TYR A 58 -16.06 -18.95 -11.29
C TYR A 58 -17.03 -17.79 -11.07
N ASN A 59 -17.10 -16.86 -12.03
CA ASN A 59 -17.89 -15.61 -11.92
C ASN A 59 -19.42 -15.78 -11.79
N LYS A 60 -19.97 -16.97 -12.05
CA LYS A 60 -21.41 -17.27 -11.85
C LYS A 60 -21.69 -18.01 -10.55
N ASP A 61 -20.69 -18.11 -9.66
CA ASP A 61 -20.92 -18.66 -8.32
C ASP A 61 -21.97 -17.81 -7.57
N PRO A 62 -22.99 -18.43 -6.96
CA PRO A 62 -24.03 -17.69 -6.24
C PRO A 62 -23.49 -16.82 -5.10
N GLY A 63 -22.42 -17.24 -4.42
CA GLY A 63 -21.79 -16.46 -3.36
C GLY A 63 -21.15 -15.18 -3.88
N ILE A 64 -20.50 -15.24 -5.04
CA ILE A 64 -19.91 -14.08 -5.71
C ILE A 64 -20.99 -13.14 -6.21
N LEU A 65 -22.01 -13.65 -6.90
CA LEU A 65 -23.12 -12.83 -7.41
C LEU A 65 -23.83 -12.07 -6.28
N ASN A 66 -24.08 -12.75 -5.16
CA ASN A 66 -24.68 -12.12 -3.98
C ASN A 66 -23.77 -11.05 -3.35
N GLY A 67 -22.46 -11.31 -3.27
CA GLY A 67 -21.51 -10.34 -2.72
C GLY A 67 -21.31 -9.13 -3.63
N VAL A 68 -21.26 -9.35 -4.94
CA VAL A 68 -21.23 -8.29 -5.96
C VAL A 68 -22.44 -7.38 -5.81
N TYR A 69 -23.63 -7.97 -5.70
CA TYR A 69 -24.86 -7.21 -5.49
C TYR A 69 -24.82 -6.42 -4.17
N MET A 70 -24.46 -7.06 -3.06
CA MET A 70 -24.36 -6.38 -1.75
C MET A 70 -23.41 -5.18 -1.80
N SER A 71 -22.30 -5.32 -2.53
CA SER A 71 -21.30 -4.25 -2.67
C SER A 71 -21.71 -3.13 -3.64
N GLU A 72 -22.83 -3.22 -4.34
CA GLU A 72 -23.33 -2.14 -5.22
C GLU A 72 -23.60 -0.85 -4.44
N ALA A 73 -24.05 -0.96 -3.19
CA ALA A 73 -24.29 0.17 -2.30
C ALA A 73 -23.01 1.00 -2.01
N LEU A 74 -21.82 0.42 -2.21
CA LEU A 74 -20.56 1.15 -2.07
C LEU A 74 -20.34 2.18 -3.18
N ASN A 75 -21.01 2.05 -4.32
CA ASN A 75 -20.81 2.96 -5.46
C ASN A 75 -21.12 4.42 -5.07
N ASP A 76 -22.26 4.64 -4.42
CA ASP A 76 -22.68 5.97 -3.98
C ASP A 76 -21.71 6.54 -2.94
N VAL A 77 -21.25 5.69 -2.01
CA VAL A 77 -20.24 6.08 -1.01
C VAL A 77 -18.92 6.47 -1.66
N PHE A 78 -18.44 5.70 -2.64
CA PHE A 78 -17.19 5.99 -3.33
C PHE A 78 -17.27 7.30 -4.13
N VAL A 79 -18.39 7.54 -4.80
CA VAL A 79 -18.65 8.80 -5.52
C VAL A 79 -18.69 9.98 -4.54
N ASP A 80 -19.45 9.87 -3.44
CA ASP A 80 -19.56 10.90 -2.42
C ASP A 80 -18.20 11.21 -1.77
N ASN A 81 -17.41 10.18 -1.47
CA ASN A 81 -16.06 10.32 -0.94
C ASN A 81 -15.16 11.10 -1.92
N PHE A 82 -15.20 10.76 -3.21
CA PHE A 82 -14.42 11.44 -4.24
C PHE A 82 -14.86 12.89 -4.46
N GLN A 83 -16.16 13.18 -4.34
CA GLN A 83 -16.67 14.55 -4.41
C GLN A 83 -16.24 15.38 -3.18
N LYS A 84 -16.23 14.78 -1.99
CA LYS A 84 -15.75 15.42 -0.75
C LYS A 84 -14.23 15.63 -0.76
N ASP A 85 -13.47 14.69 -1.32
CA ASP A 85 -12.02 14.72 -1.36
C ASP A 85 -11.48 14.24 -2.73
N PRO A 86 -11.28 15.18 -3.68
CA PRO A 86 -10.75 14.87 -5.02
C PRO A 86 -9.31 14.34 -5.02
N THR A 87 -8.59 14.39 -3.89
CA THR A 87 -7.21 13.85 -3.79
C THR A 87 -7.18 12.33 -3.64
N LEU A 88 -8.34 11.68 -3.41
CA LEU A 88 -8.46 10.22 -3.39
C LEU A 88 -8.04 9.64 -4.75
N THR A 89 -7.16 8.65 -4.75
CA THR A 89 -6.87 7.88 -5.96
C THR A 89 -7.85 6.72 -6.07
N TRP A 90 -7.47 5.54 -5.57
CA TRP A 90 -8.28 4.35 -5.64
C TRP A 90 -9.07 4.16 -4.35
N GLN A 91 -10.33 3.78 -4.50
CA GLN A 91 -11.16 3.26 -3.42
C GLN A 91 -11.60 1.86 -3.84
N TYR A 92 -11.53 0.89 -2.93
CA TYR A 92 -11.82 -0.48 -3.30
C TYR A 92 -12.35 -1.32 -2.14
N PHE A 93 -13.02 -2.41 -2.53
CA PHE A 93 -13.46 -3.48 -1.66
C PHE A 93 -12.99 -4.81 -2.22
N GLY A 94 -12.14 -5.52 -1.47
CA GLY A 94 -11.79 -6.91 -1.74
C GLY A 94 -12.70 -7.84 -0.96
N SER A 95 -13.43 -8.71 -1.65
CA SER A 95 -14.29 -9.70 -1.00
C SER A 95 -13.49 -10.92 -0.53
N ALA A 96 -13.90 -11.53 0.58
CA ALA A 96 -13.44 -12.85 1.01
C ALA A 96 -13.70 -13.94 -0.05
N THR A 97 -14.73 -13.76 -0.89
CA THR A 97 -15.06 -14.68 -2.00
C THR A 97 -14.20 -14.46 -3.25
N GLY A 98 -13.27 -13.48 -3.22
CA GLY A 98 -12.24 -13.28 -4.26
C GLY A 98 -12.54 -12.21 -5.31
N PHE A 99 -13.78 -11.72 -5.44
CA PHE A 99 -14.05 -10.58 -6.34
C PHE A 99 -13.53 -9.26 -5.73
N PHE A 100 -13.15 -8.34 -6.60
CA PHE A 100 -12.60 -7.04 -6.25
C PHE A 100 -13.43 -5.95 -6.90
N ARG A 101 -13.95 -5.01 -6.11
CA ARG A 101 -14.64 -3.82 -6.60
C ARG A 101 -13.71 -2.62 -6.49
N LEU A 102 -13.54 -1.87 -7.58
CA LEU A 102 -12.64 -0.73 -7.64
C LEU A 102 -13.38 0.51 -8.14
N TYR A 103 -13.04 1.67 -7.56
CA TYR A 103 -13.53 2.96 -7.97
C TYR A 103 -12.37 3.96 -8.12
N PRO A 104 -12.38 4.81 -9.16
CA PRO A 104 -13.30 4.78 -10.31
C PRO A 104 -13.11 3.52 -11.17
N GLY A 105 -14.15 3.11 -11.90
CA GLY A 105 -14.10 1.88 -12.69
C GLY A 105 -13.11 1.97 -13.85
N ILE A 106 -12.37 0.89 -14.13
CA ILE A 106 -11.39 0.84 -15.21
C ILE A 106 -11.67 -0.34 -16.16
N ALA A 107 -11.05 -0.32 -17.34
CA ALA A 107 -10.95 -1.53 -18.15
C ALA A 107 -9.72 -2.35 -17.72
N TRP A 108 -9.96 -3.49 -17.07
CA TRP A 108 -8.89 -4.45 -16.77
C TRP A 108 -8.29 -5.00 -18.07
N THR A 109 -6.99 -4.82 -18.24
CA THR A 109 -6.26 -5.34 -19.38
C THR A 109 -5.65 -6.70 -19.04
N PRO A 110 -6.08 -7.79 -19.70
CA PRO A 110 -5.46 -9.08 -19.49
C PRO A 110 -4.03 -9.11 -20.05
N ASP A 111 -3.23 -10.07 -19.58
CA ASP A 111 -1.89 -10.30 -20.08
C ASP A 111 -1.87 -10.81 -21.54
N GLU A 112 -0.68 -11.08 -22.09
CA GLU A 112 -0.50 -11.63 -23.45
C GLU A 112 -1.25 -12.96 -23.67
N ASN A 113 -1.61 -13.66 -22.58
CA ASN A 113 -2.35 -14.93 -22.61
C ASN A 113 -3.85 -14.76 -22.33
N GLY A 114 -4.36 -13.53 -22.18
CA GLY A 114 -5.76 -13.27 -21.88
C GLY A 114 -6.13 -13.44 -20.40
N VAL A 115 -5.16 -13.53 -19.49
CA VAL A 115 -5.37 -13.78 -18.06
C VAL A 115 -5.21 -12.48 -17.26
N VAL A 116 -6.19 -12.22 -16.38
CA VAL A 116 -6.09 -11.16 -15.36
C VAL A 116 -5.61 -11.83 -14.08
N THR A 117 -4.32 -11.66 -13.77
CA THR A 117 -3.64 -12.32 -12.63
C THR A 117 -3.89 -11.65 -11.28
N PHE A 118 -4.66 -10.56 -11.25
CA PHE A 118 -4.96 -9.84 -10.02
C PHE A 118 -5.92 -10.65 -9.13
N ASP A 119 -5.48 -10.95 -7.90
CA ASP A 119 -6.33 -11.45 -6.81
C ASP A 119 -6.14 -10.52 -5.61
N CYS A 120 -7.23 -9.97 -5.08
CA CYS A 120 -7.20 -9.03 -3.96
C CYS A 120 -6.76 -9.71 -2.65
N ARG A 121 -7.03 -11.01 -2.47
CA ARG A 121 -6.76 -11.74 -1.23
C ARG A 121 -5.27 -11.91 -0.99
N ASN A 122 -4.48 -11.99 -2.07
CA ASN A 122 -3.03 -12.16 -2.02
C ASN A 122 -2.28 -10.82 -1.83
N ARG A 123 -2.99 -9.71 -1.60
CA ARG A 123 -2.36 -8.40 -1.45
C ARG A 123 -2.06 -8.09 0.00
N ASN A 124 -0.92 -7.44 0.26
CA ASN A 124 -0.48 -7.11 1.61
C ASN A 124 -1.52 -6.27 2.37
N TRP A 125 -2.16 -5.29 1.71
CA TRP A 125 -3.25 -4.50 2.31
C TRP A 125 -4.44 -5.36 2.76
N TYR A 126 -4.75 -6.44 2.04
CA TYR A 126 -5.83 -7.35 2.40
C TYR A 126 -5.42 -8.21 3.59
N ILE A 127 -4.24 -8.83 3.52
CA ILE A 127 -3.76 -9.78 4.54
C ILE A 127 -3.50 -9.08 5.88
N GLN A 128 -2.86 -7.92 5.85
CA GLN A 128 -2.56 -7.13 7.06
C GLN A 128 -3.84 -6.57 7.71
N ALA A 129 -4.88 -6.26 6.94
CA ALA A 129 -6.16 -5.81 7.49
C ALA A 129 -7.00 -6.97 8.02
N ALA A 130 -6.98 -8.11 7.31
CA ALA A 130 -7.77 -9.29 7.64
C ALA A 130 -7.25 -10.04 8.87
N THR A 131 -5.96 -9.90 9.21
CA THR A 131 -5.32 -10.66 10.29
C THR A 131 -4.35 -9.81 11.10
N SER A 132 -4.23 -10.11 12.40
CA SER A 132 -3.21 -9.51 13.27
C SER A 132 -1.81 -10.03 12.91
N PRO A 133 -0.73 -9.40 13.41
CA PRO A 133 0.62 -9.98 13.36
C PRO A 133 0.64 -11.40 13.94
N LYS A 134 1.46 -12.28 13.35
CA LYS A 134 1.47 -13.73 13.57
C LYS A 134 2.87 -14.25 13.85
N ASP A 135 2.99 -15.13 14.85
CA ASP A 135 4.18 -15.94 15.11
C ASP A 135 3.94 -17.38 14.66
N ILE A 136 4.51 -17.77 13.51
CA ILE A 136 4.26 -19.05 12.84
C ILE A 136 5.51 -19.95 12.85
N ILE A 137 5.33 -21.21 13.24
CA ILE A 137 6.29 -22.27 12.89
C ILE A 137 5.73 -23.10 11.75
N ILE A 138 6.52 -23.29 10.71
CA ILE A 138 6.24 -24.27 9.65
C ILE A 138 7.04 -25.53 9.94
N VAL A 139 6.34 -26.63 10.21
CA VAL A 139 6.93 -27.96 10.40
C VAL A 139 6.75 -28.76 9.12
N VAL A 140 7.86 -29.16 8.52
CA VAL A 140 7.88 -29.87 7.24
C VAL A 140 8.33 -31.30 7.42
N ASP A 141 7.50 -32.23 6.98
CA ASP A 141 7.84 -33.63 6.88
C ASP A 141 8.86 -33.85 5.75
N VAL A 142 10.01 -34.42 6.11
CA VAL A 142 11.12 -34.75 5.20
C VAL A 142 11.39 -36.26 5.15
N SER A 143 10.40 -37.06 5.56
CA SER A 143 10.44 -38.51 5.51
C SER A 143 10.61 -39.04 4.07
N GLY A 144 10.90 -40.34 3.96
CA GLY A 144 11.13 -40.98 2.66
C GLY A 144 9.92 -40.91 1.72
N SER A 145 8.69 -40.88 2.26
CA SER A 145 7.44 -40.85 1.49
C SER A 145 7.19 -39.49 0.82
N MET A 146 7.74 -38.42 1.39
CA MET A 146 7.66 -37.07 0.83
C MET A 146 8.54 -36.90 -0.42
N LYS A 147 9.45 -37.83 -0.75
CA LYS A 147 10.35 -37.67 -1.91
C LYS A 147 9.60 -37.55 -3.24
N GLY A 148 10.19 -36.80 -4.17
CA GLY A 148 9.63 -36.59 -5.51
C GLY A 148 8.58 -35.47 -5.55
N LEU A 149 7.42 -35.75 -6.15
CA LEU A 149 6.38 -34.73 -6.39
C LEU A 149 5.82 -34.13 -5.09
N ARG A 150 5.67 -34.94 -4.03
CA ARG A 150 5.14 -34.48 -2.73
C ARG A 150 6.01 -33.38 -2.13
N LEU A 151 7.34 -33.55 -2.10
CA LEU A 151 8.26 -32.52 -1.61
C LEU A 151 8.24 -31.27 -2.49
N THR A 152 8.06 -31.39 -3.81
CA THR A 152 7.91 -30.23 -4.69
C THR A 152 6.64 -29.44 -4.37
N ILE A 153 5.52 -30.12 -4.15
CA ILE A 153 4.25 -29.48 -3.73
C ILE A 153 4.42 -28.85 -2.35
N ALA A 154 5.06 -29.54 -1.40
CA ALA A 154 5.33 -29.02 -0.07
C ALA A 154 6.19 -27.74 -0.13
N LYS A 155 7.28 -27.73 -0.90
CA LYS A 155 8.10 -26.54 -1.12
C LYS A 155 7.31 -25.38 -1.71
N HIS A 156 6.45 -25.67 -2.69
CA HIS A 156 5.59 -24.63 -3.26
C HIS A 156 4.60 -24.09 -2.23
N THR A 157 3.99 -24.97 -1.44
CA THR A 157 3.08 -24.62 -0.33
C THR A 157 3.77 -23.72 0.69
N ILE A 158 5.01 -24.06 1.08
CA ILE A 158 5.81 -23.24 2.01
C ILE A 158 6.06 -21.86 1.41
N ASN A 159 6.50 -21.79 0.16
CA ASN A 159 6.74 -20.49 -0.50
C ASN A 159 5.45 -19.66 -0.56
N THR A 160 4.31 -20.27 -0.91
CA THR A 160 3.01 -19.57 -0.92
C THR A 160 2.60 -19.11 0.47
N ILE A 161 2.87 -19.87 1.54
CA ILE A 161 2.65 -19.41 2.91
C ILE A 161 3.57 -18.22 3.23
N LEU A 162 4.86 -18.30 2.89
CA LEU A 162 5.81 -17.21 3.14
C LEU A 162 5.43 -15.94 2.38
N ASP A 163 4.89 -16.06 1.16
CA ASP A 163 4.38 -14.93 0.37
C ASP A 163 3.18 -14.22 1.04
N THR A 164 2.52 -14.85 2.01
CA THR A 164 1.41 -14.24 2.78
C THR A 164 1.86 -13.55 4.08
N LEU A 165 3.14 -13.64 4.43
CA LEU A 165 3.65 -13.03 5.67
C LEU A 165 4.07 -11.57 5.43
N GLY A 166 3.64 -10.69 6.34
CA GLY A 166 4.05 -9.29 6.35
C GLY A 166 5.31 -9.05 7.19
N GLU A 167 5.78 -7.80 7.22
CA GLU A 167 6.98 -7.39 7.97
C GLU A 167 6.84 -7.54 9.49
N ASN A 168 5.60 -7.54 9.99
CA ASN A 168 5.28 -7.72 11.41
C ASN A 168 5.13 -9.20 11.82
N ASP A 169 5.20 -10.13 10.87
CA ASP A 169 5.02 -11.55 11.14
C ASP A 169 6.38 -12.23 11.37
N PHE A 170 6.48 -13.07 12.40
CA PHE A 170 7.67 -13.88 12.65
C PHE A 170 7.45 -15.31 12.17
N VAL A 171 8.45 -15.86 11.49
CA VAL A 171 8.40 -17.23 10.98
C VAL A 171 9.67 -18.00 11.28
N ASN A 172 9.51 -19.28 11.60
CA ASN A 172 10.61 -20.24 11.61
C ASN A 172 10.18 -21.52 10.88
N VAL A 173 11.11 -22.15 10.15
CA VAL A 173 10.85 -23.38 9.39
C VAL A 173 11.69 -24.51 9.96
N ILE A 174 11.02 -25.54 10.47
CA ILE A 174 11.65 -26.71 11.10
C ILE A 174 11.42 -27.94 10.21
N ALA A 175 12.51 -28.58 9.79
CA ALA A 175 12.44 -29.86 9.11
C ALA A 175 12.42 -31.00 10.15
N ALA A 176 11.34 -31.77 10.18
CA ALA A 176 11.17 -32.86 11.14
C ALA A 176 11.96 -34.10 10.70
N ALA A 177 13.27 -34.12 10.97
CA ALA A 177 14.12 -35.32 10.90
C ALA A 177 14.89 -35.63 12.19
N SER A 178 14.66 -34.83 13.25
CA SER A 178 15.34 -34.74 14.57
C SER A 178 16.08 -33.41 14.73
N LEU A 179 15.52 -32.53 15.57
CA LEU A 179 16.22 -31.56 16.43
C LEU A 179 15.19 -30.73 17.21
N GLY A 180 15.30 -30.77 18.54
CA GLY A 180 14.44 -30.08 19.50
C GLY A 180 14.91 -28.66 19.80
N GLN A 181 14.76 -27.74 18.86
CA GLN A 181 14.80 -26.31 19.15
C GLN A 181 13.41 -25.73 18.92
N GLY A 182 12.72 -25.41 20.03
CA GLY A 182 11.46 -24.70 20.02
C GLY A 182 11.68 -23.19 20.17
N SER A 183 10.83 -22.39 19.53
CA SER A 183 10.60 -20.99 19.92
C SER A 183 9.49 -20.93 20.98
N LEU A 184 9.63 -20.02 21.94
CA LEU A 184 8.84 -20.00 23.18
C LEU A 184 7.56 -19.14 23.11
N CYS A 185 7.22 -18.55 21.95
CA CYS A 185 6.14 -17.57 21.85
C CYS A 185 5.26 -17.70 20.59
N ASN A 186 5.04 -18.92 20.06
CA ASN A 186 4.31 -19.05 18.80
C ASN A 186 2.79 -19.05 18.99
N GLN A 187 2.09 -18.38 18.07
CA GLN A 187 0.64 -18.32 18.03
C GLN A 187 0.05 -19.42 17.13
N ALA A 188 0.81 -19.90 16.14
CA ALA A 188 0.38 -20.94 15.22
C ALA A 188 1.51 -21.89 14.77
N ILE A 189 1.13 -23.14 14.50
CA ILE A 189 1.98 -24.18 13.91
C ILE A 189 1.32 -24.66 12.63
N MET A 190 2.08 -24.74 11.53
CA MET A 190 1.65 -25.27 10.26
C MET A 190 2.40 -26.57 9.97
N LEU A 191 1.72 -27.71 10.02
CA LEU A 191 2.27 -29.03 9.74
C LEU A 191 2.02 -29.41 8.28
N ILE A 192 3.07 -29.66 7.52
CA ILE A 192 3.01 -30.08 6.11
C ILE A 192 3.54 -31.51 6.01
N THR A 193 2.67 -32.46 5.69
CA THR A 193 2.99 -33.90 5.67
C THR A 193 2.13 -34.64 4.64
N ASP A 194 2.54 -35.84 4.22
CA ASP A 194 1.70 -36.76 3.44
C ASP A 194 0.93 -37.76 4.30
N GLY A 195 1.08 -37.71 5.63
CA GLY A 195 0.24 -38.43 6.57
C GLY A 195 0.86 -38.55 7.97
N ALA A 196 0.00 -38.73 8.98
CA ALA A 196 0.42 -39.01 10.35
C ALA A 196 -0.03 -40.42 10.76
N MET A 197 0.91 -41.26 11.20
CA MET A 197 0.62 -42.61 11.69
C MET A 197 -0.10 -42.59 13.05
N GLU A 198 0.13 -41.55 13.86
CA GLU A 198 -0.45 -41.35 15.19
C GLU A 198 -1.01 -39.92 15.29
N ASP A 199 -1.96 -39.71 16.20
CA ASP A 199 -2.59 -38.42 16.48
C ASP A 199 -1.82 -37.56 17.50
N TYR A 200 -0.80 -38.15 18.14
CA TYR A 200 0.09 -37.51 19.12
C TYR A 200 -0.67 -36.76 20.23
N GLU A 201 -1.83 -37.30 20.65
CA GLU A 201 -2.71 -36.66 21.64
C GLU A 201 -1.96 -36.28 22.92
N GLU A 202 -1.08 -37.17 23.42
CA GLU A 202 -0.29 -36.97 24.64
C GLU A 202 0.54 -35.67 24.59
N VAL A 203 1.10 -35.34 23.42
CA VAL A 203 1.90 -34.11 23.24
C VAL A 203 1.02 -32.87 23.35
N PHE A 204 -0.17 -32.90 22.75
CA PHE A 204 -1.09 -31.77 22.83
C PHE A 204 -1.68 -31.62 24.24
N GLN A 205 -1.90 -32.73 24.95
CA GLN A 205 -2.33 -32.74 26.34
C GLN A 205 -1.30 -32.08 27.28
N GLU A 206 -0.01 -32.31 27.04
CA GLU A 206 1.07 -31.74 27.85
C GLU A 206 1.35 -30.27 27.52
N PHE A 207 1.44 -29.91 26.22
CA PHE A 207 1.99 -28.62 25.82
C PHE A 207 0.96 -27.56 25.40
N ASN A 208 -0.25 -27.95 24.98
CA ASN A 208 -1.23 -27.00 24.44
C ASN A 208 -2.58 -27.01 25.16
N TRP A 209 -3.00 -28.13 25.74
CA TRP A 209 -4.29 -28.27 26.41
C TRP A 209 -4.17 -27.98 27.91
N PRO A 210 -5.24 -27.51 28.57
CA PRO A 210 -6.62 -27.36 28.08
C PRO A 210 -6.90 -26.04 27.33
N GLU A 211 -6.00 -25.06 27.43
CA GLU A 211 -6.28 -23.69 26.97
C GLU A 211 -6.29 -23.54 25.45
N ARG A 212 -5.52 -24.40 24.75
CA ARG A 212 -5.36 -24.41 23.29
C ARG A 212 -5.00 -23.01 22.79
N ARG A 213 -3.88 -22.49 23.29
CA ARG A 213 -3.33 -21.19 22.93
C ARG A 213 -2.74 -21.21 21.52
N VAL A 214 -2.06 -22.31 21.18
CA VAL A 214 -1.44 -22.52 19.87
C VAL A 214 -2.44 -23.14 18.92
N ARG A 215 -2.60 -22.53 17.73
CA ARG A 215 -3.44 -23.08 16.65
C ARG A 215 -2.62 -24.00 15.76
N VAL A 216 -3.15 -25.16 15.41
CA VAL A 216 -2.43 -26.13 14.56
C VAL A 216 -3.14 -26.30 13.23
N PHE A 217 -2.50 -25.85 12.17
CA PHE A 217 -2.95 -26.01 10.79
C PHE A 217 -2.23 -27.21 10.17
N THR A 218 -2.96 -28.01 9.40
CA THR A 218 -2.40 -29.22 8.81
C THR A 218 -2.66 -29.26 7.32
N TYR A 219 -1.59 -29.40 6.54
CA TYR A 219 -1.60 -29.53 5.09
C TYR A 219 -1.22 -30.95 4.70
N LEU A 220 -2.21 -31.72 4.25
CA LEU A 220 -2.00 -33.08 3.73
C LEU A 220 -1.59 -33.00 2.26
N ILE A 221 -0.37 -33.42 1.94
CA ILE A 221 0.20 -33.34 0.60
C ILE A 221 0.10 -34.67 -0.14
N GLY A 222 -0.49 -34.63 -1.32
CA GLY A 222 -0.50 -35.76 -2.26
C GLY A 222 -1.89 -36.20 -2.68
N ARG A 223 -1.94 -37.05 -3.70
CA ARG A 223 -3.22 -37.57 -4.26
C ARG A 223 -3.86 -38.66 -3.40
N GLU A 224 -3.06 -39.30 -2.56
CA GLU A 224 -3.50 -40.38 -1.68
C GLU A 224 -3.82 -39.80 -0.30
N VAL A 225 -4.96 -40.19 0.26
CA VAL A 225 -5.49 -39.68 1.54
C VAL A 225 -5.46 -40.77 2.62
N THR A 226 -4.36 -41.52 2.70
CA THR A 226 -4.27 -42.72 3.55
C THR A 226 -4.34 -42.44 5.06
N PHE A 227 -4.15 -41.19 5.48
CA PHE A 227 -4.17 -40.77 6.89
C PHE A 227 -4.88 -39.41 7.10
N ALA A 228 -5.88 -39.11 6.29
CA ALA A 228 -6.57 -37.81 6.37
C ALA A 228 -7.28 -37.60 7.71
N ASP A 229 -7.85 -38.66 8.30
CA ASP A 229 -8.63 -38.55 9.55
C ASP A 229 -7.76 -38.15 10.75
N THR A 230 -6.55 -38.71 10.88
CA THR A 230 -5.62 -38.38 11.98
C THR A 230 -5.12 -36.95 11.84
N VAL A 231 -4.70 -36.56 10.64
CA VAL A 231 -4.22 -35.20 10.34
C VAL A 231 -5.35 -34.18 10.55
N LYS A 232 -6.57 -34.49 10.13
CA LYS A 232 -7.75 -33.64 10.37
C LYS A 232 -8.08 -33.54 11.85
N TRP A 233 -7.97 -34.63 12.60
CA TRP A 233 -8.20 -34.65 14.05
C TRP A 233 -7.23 -33.70 14.78
N ILE A 234 -5.96 -33.69 14.39
CA ILE A 234 -4.94 -32.79 14.96
C ILE A 234 -5.35 -31.32 14.78
N ALA A 235 -5.77 -30.92 13.58
CA ALA A 235 -6.19 -29.54 13.32
C ALA A 235 -7.46 -29.16 14.09
N CYS A 236 -8.49 -30.02 14.04
CA CYS A 236 -9.78 -29.75 14.67
C CYS A 236 -9.67 -29.59 16.19
N ASN A 237 -8.88 -30.41 16.88
CA ASN A 237 -8.76 -30.34 18.34
C ASN A 237 -7.85 -29.21 18.85
N ASN A 238 -7.09 -28.58 17.95
CA ASN A 238 -6.21 -27.46 18.27
C ASN A 238 -6.67 -26.15 17.61
N LYS A 239 -7.98 -25.98 17.38
CA LYS A 239 -8.58 -24.72 16.85
C LYS A 239 -7.97 -24.23 15.53
N GLY A 240 -7.41 -25.12 14.71
CA GLY A 240 -6.85 -24.76 13.40
C GLY A 240 -7.74 -25.20 12.24
N TYR A 241 -7.11 -25.49 11.10
CA TYR A 241 -7.80 -25.89 9.87
C TYR A 241 -7.05 -27.01 9.15
N TYR A 242 -7.82 -27.90 8.54
CA TYR A 242 -7.30 -29.01 7.75
C TYR A 242 -7.48 -28.71 6.26
N THR A 243 -6.40 -28.87 5.52
CA THR A 243 -6.35 -28.59 4.10
C THR A 243 -5.69 -29.75 3.36
N HIS A 244 -6.30 -30.19 2.26
CA HIS A 244 -5.76 -31.23 1.40
C HIS A 244 -5.25 -30.62 0.09
N VAL A 245 -3.97 -30.82 -0.20
CA VAL A 245 -3.32 -30.26 -1.38
C VAL A 245 -2.83 -31.39 -2.27
N SER A 246 -3.49 -31.57 -3.40
CA SER A 246 -3.23 -32.69 -4.30
C SER A 246 -2.34 -32.31 -5.49
N THR A 247 -2.44 -31.06 -5.95
CA THR A 247 -1.68 -30.51 -7.08
C THR A 247 -1.03 -29.16 -6.75
N LEU A 248 -0.14 -28.69 -7.63
CA LEU A 248 0.46 -27.35 -7.51
C LEU A 248 -0.57 -26.23 -7.73
N ALA A 249 -1.59 -26.46 -8.56
CA ALA A 249 -2.62 -25.45 -8.83
C ALA A 249 -3.52 -25.21 -7.61
N ASP A 250 -3.76 -26.27 -6.81
CA ASP A 250 -4.62 -26.20 -5.64
C ASP A 250 -4.00 -25.40 -4.48
N VAL A 251 -2.66 -25.19 -4.50
CA VAL A 251 -1.92 -24.61 -3.36
C VAL A 251 -2.41 -23.22 -3.01
N GLN A 252 -2.60 -22.35 -4.00
CA GLN A 252 -2.90 -20.93 -3.78
C GLN A 252 -4.23 -20.74 -3.05
N GLU A 253 -5.31 -21.39 -3.50
CA GLU A 253 -6.64 -21.25 -2.89
C GLU A 253 -6.67 -21.85 -1.48
N ASN A 254 -6.05 -23.00 -1.32
CA ASN A 254 -6.08 -23.79 -0.09
C ASN A 254 -5.23 -23.21 1.06
N VAL A 255 -4.14 -22.51 0.74
CA VAL A 255 -3.32 -21.84 1.76
C VAL A 255 -4.09 -20.66 2.35
N MET A 256 -4.79 -19.87 1.55
CA MET A 256 -5.42 -18.62 2.02
C MET A 256 -6.52 -18.82 3.08
N GLU A 257 -7.09 -20.02 3.19
CA GLU A 257 -8.12 -20.36 4.19
C GLU A 257 -7.66 -20.20 5.65
N TYR A 258 -6.36 -20.33 5.93
CA TYR A 258 -5.88 -20.16 7.31
C TYR A 258 -6.09 -18.72 7.82
N LEU A 259 -6.06 -17.73 6.92
CA LEU A 259 -6.31 -16.32 7.26
C LEU A 259 -7.73 -16.11 7.78
N HIS A 260 -8.73 -16.76 7.17
CA HIS A 260 -10.12 -16.72 7.65
C HIS A 260 -10.29 -17.31 9.05
N VAL A 261 -9.46 -18.29 9.43
CA VAL A 261 -9.50 -18.83 10.78
C VAL A 261 -8.84 -17.88 11.78
N LEU A 262 -7.72 -17.26 11.40
CA LEU A 262 -6.99 -16.30 12.23
C LEU A 262 -7.74 -14.97 12.43
N SER A 263 -8.61 -14.56 11.51
CA SER A 263 -9.41 -13.34 11.65
C SER A 263 -10.55 -13.46 12.68
N ARG A 264 -11.04 -14.67 12.98
CA ARG A 264 -12.22 -14.90 13.86
C ARG A 264 -12.18 -14.17 15.22
N PRO A 265 -11.06 -14.18 15.99
CA PRO A 265 -10.99 -13.47 17.27
C PRO A 265 -11.13 -11.96 17.14
N MET A 266 -10.61 -11.38 16.05
CA MET A 266 -10.73 -9.94 15.78
C MET A 266 -12.20 -9.56 15.59
N VAL A 267 -12.95 -10.42 14.89
CA VAL A 267 -14.40 -10.22 14.68
C VAL A 267 -15.15 -10.23 16.00
N ILE A 268 -14.85 -11.20 16.87
CA ILE A 268 -15.56 -11.41 18.15
C ILE A 268 -15.26 -10.29 19.15
N ASN A 269 -14.00 -9.83 19.20
CA ASN A 269 -13.60 -8.78 20.13
C ASN A 269 -14.03 -7.38 19.68
N HIS A 270 -14.56 -7.24 18.45
CA HIS A 270 -14.85 -5.96 17.81
C HIS A 270 -13.67 -4.98 17.89
N ASP A 271 -12.46 -5.53 17.85
CA ASP A 271 -11.22 -4.78 17.97
C ASP A 271 -10.57 -4.75 16.60
N HIS A 272 -10.69 -3.62 15.92
CA HIS A 272 -10.19 -3.44 14.56
C HIS A 272 -9.70 -2.01 14.40
N ASP A 273 -8.37 -1.91 14.40
CA ASP A 273 -7.68 -0.68 14.08
C ASP A 273 -7.53 -0.55 12.56
N ILE A 274 -7.50 0.70 12.11
CA ILE A 274 -7.17 1.03 10.73
C ILE A 274 -5.68 0.75 10.52
N ILE A 275 -5.37 -0.07 9.51
CA ILE A 275 -4.00 -0.40 9.17
C ILE A 275 -3.49 0.49 8.03
N TRP A 276 -2.18 0.68 8.02
CA TRP A 276 -1.47 1.29 6.90
C TRP A 276 -0.42 0.32 6.39
N THR A 277 -0.35 0.14 5.08
CA THR A 277 0.65 -0.74 4.47
C THR A 277 1.98 -0.05 4.24
N GLU A 278 3.03 -0.85 4.03
CA GLU A 278 4.27 -0.35 3.46
C GLU A 278 4.07 0.29 2.07
N ALA A 279 5.10 1.00 1.61
CA ALA A 279 5.11 1.61 0.30
C ALA A 279 5.16 0.54 -0.78
N TYR A 280 4.15 0.50 -1.64
CA TYR A 280 4.13 -0.39 -2.80
C TYR A 280 3.82 0.39 -4.07
N MET A 281 4.05 -0.27 -5.19
CA MET A 281 3.70 0.23 -6.51
C MET A 281 2.46 -0.48 -7.01
N ASP A 282 1.46 0.27 -7.47
CA ASP A 282 0.20 -0.29 -7.95
C ASP A 282 0.37 -1.01 -9.30
N SER A 283 0.04 -2.31 -9.31
CA SER A 283 0.03 -3.20 -10.48
C SER A 283 -0.80 -2.69 -11.67
N ALA A 284 -1.90 -1.96 -11.43
CA ALA A 284 -2.76 -1.46 -12.50
C ALA A 284 -2.08 -0.34 -13.33
N LEU A 285 -1.14 0.40 -12.74
CA LEU A 285 -0.45 1.53 -13.34
C LEU A 285 0.85 1.16 -14.09
N PHE A 286 1.37 -0.06 -13.94
CA PHE A 286 2.69 -0.44 -14.51
C PHE A 286 2.70 -0.58 -16.03
N ASN A 287 1.56 -0.75 -16.69
CA ASN A 287 1.50 -0.99 -18.13
C ASN A 287 1.74 0.28 -18.97
N THR A 288 1.73 1.47 -18.36
CA THR A 288 2.03 2.71 -19.08
C THR A 288 3.45 3.22 -18.76
N GLN A 289 4.24 3.47 -19.80
CA GLN A 289 5.68 3.81 -19.68
C GLN A 289 5.98 5.12 -18.92
N ALA A 290 4.97 5.97 -18.65
CA ALA A 290 5.15 7.26 -17.99
C ALA A 290 4.87 7.23 -16.47
N GLN A 291 4.21 6.19 -15.95
CA GLN A 291 3.58 6.20 -14.62
C GLN A 291 4.30 5.36 -13.55
N SER A 292 5.46 4.78 -13.88
CA SER A 292 6.29 3.94 -13.00
C SER A 292 6.81 4.61 -11.71
N LEU A 293 6.37 5.81 -11.34
CA LEU A 293 7.04 6.69 -10.35
C LEU A 293 6.24 7.00 -9.08
N LEU A 294 5.03 6.46 -8.92
CA LEU A 294 4.19 6.74 -7.75
C LEU A 294 4.19 5.55 -6.80
N LEU A 295 5.06 5.61 -5.80
CA LEU A 295 4.90 4.80 -4.59
C LEU A 295 3.62 5.26 -3.87
N MET A 296 2.83 4.30 -3.42
CA MET A 296 1.60 4.52 -2.69
C MET A 296 1.62 3.73 -1.39
N THR A 297 0.82 4.16 -0.43
CA THR A 297 0.48 3.38 0.77
C THR A 297 -1.04 3.25 0.82
N SER A 298 -1.55 2.11 1.29
CA SER A 298 -2.98 1.90 1.44
C SER A 298 -3.40 2.05 2.89
N VAL A 299 -4.56 2.65 3.07
CA VAL A 299 -5.34 2.55 4.30
C VAL A 299 -6.32 1.42 4.12
N ALA A 300 -6.34 0.46 5.02
CA ALA A 300 -7.27 -0.67 4.92
C ALA A 300 -7.95 -0.97 6.25
N MET A 301 -9.18 -1.47 6.16
CA MET A 301 -10.00 -1.87 7.30
C MET A 301 -10.79 -3.14 6.95
N PRO A 302 -10.82 -4.15 7.84
CA PRO A 302 -11.61 -5.34 7.61
C PRO A 302 -13.11 -5.05 7.77
N VAL A 303 -13.92 -5.70 6.96
CA VAL A 303 -15.38 -5.66 7.03
C VAL A 303 -15.89 -7.00 7.53
N PHE A 304 -16.65 -6.97 8.62
CA PHE A 304 -17.19 -8.17 9.26
C PHE A 304 -18.70 -8.28 9.12
N SER A 305 -19.20 -9.52 9.13
CA SER A 305 -20.64 -9.77 9.15
C SER A 305 -21.23 -9.49 10.54
N LYS A 306 -22.11 -8.47 10.64
CA LYS A 306 -22.83 -8.11 11.87
C LYS A 306 -24.13 -8.91 12.08
N LYS A 307 -24.44 -9.88 11.20
CA LYS A 307 -25.69 -10.66 11.29
C LYS A 307 -25.71 -11.49 12.58
N LYS A 308 -26.81 -11.42 13.34
CA LYS A 308 -26.95 -12.09 14.65
C LYS A 308 -26.63 -13.58 14.63
N GLU A 309 -26.92 -14.26 13.53
CA GLU A 309 -26.69 -15.70 13.34
C GLU A 309 -25.22 -16.05 13.09
N THR A 310 -24.44 -15.13 12.52
CA THR A 310 -23.03 -15.35 12.13
C THR A 310 -22.04 -14.66 13.06
N LEU A 311 -22.49 -13.83 14.01
CA LEU A 311 -21.66 -13.16 15.00
C LEU A 311 -20.73 -14.14 15.76
N SER A 312 -21.22 -15.32 16.14
CA SER A 312 -20.40 -16.32 16.86
C SER A 312 -19.37 -17.02 15.97
N HIS A 313 -19.57 -17.00 14.65
CA HIS A 313 -18.67 -17.64 13.68
C HIS A 313 -17.55 -16.71 13.22
N GLY A 314 -17.70 -15.39 13.44
CA GLY A 314 -16.68 -14.40 13.13
C GLY A 314 -16.34 -14.32 11.64
N ILE A 315 -17.35 -14.11 10.79
CA ILE A 315 -17.19 -14.13 9.32
C ILE A 315 -16.64 -12.80 8.81
N LEU A 316 -15.47 -12.86 8.16
CA LEU A 316 -14.91 -11.77 7.35
C LEU A 316 -15.65 -11.71 6.01
N LEU A 317 -16.27 -10.56 5.70
CA LEU A 317 -16.90 -10.31 4.39
C LEU A 317 -15.85 -9.88 3.36
N GLY A 318 -14.86 -9.12 3.80
CA GLY A 318 -13.82 -8.57 2.94
C GLY A 318 -13.00 -7.49 3.63
N VAL A 319 -12.27 -6.72 2.84
CA VAL A 319 -11.46 -5.59 3.31
C VAL A 319 -11.76 -4.40 2.40
N VAL A 320 -12.10 -3.27 3.01
CA VAL A 320 -12.19 -1.98 2.31
C VAL A 320 -10.86 -1.26 2.42
N GLY A 321 -10.46 -0.56 1.37
CA GLY A 321 -9.24 0.23 1.39
C GLY A 321 -9.24 1.40 0.43
N THR A 322 -8.31 2.31 0.67
CA THR A 322 -8.05 3.45 -0.23
C THR A 322 -6.56 3.71 -0.32
N ASP A 323 -6.12 4.06 -1.53
CA ASP A 323 -4.71 4.36 -1.78
C ASP A 323 -4.40 5.83 -1.58
N VAL A 324 -3.23 6.08 -1.01
CA VAL A 324 -2.68 7.41 -0.78
C VAL A 324 -1.33 7.50 -1.47
N PRO A 325 -1.20 8.29 -2.53
CA PRO A 325 0.09 8.54 -3.14
C PRO A 325 1.04 9.19 -2.15
N LEU A 326 2.26 8.68 -2.02
CA LEU A 326 3.24 9.26 -1.10
C LEU A 326 3.61 10.70 -1.47
N ARG A 327 3.44 11.08 -2.75
CA ARG A 327 3.61 12.47 -3.21
C ARG A 327 2.68 13.44 -2.48
N GLU A 328 1.43 13.05 -2.21
CA GLU A 328 0.46 13.89 -1.49
C GLU A 328 0.87 14.06 -0.02
N LEU A 329 1.44 13.03 0.60
CA LEU A 329 1.99 13.15 1.96
C LEU A 329 3.17 14.12 2.00
N MET A 330 4.04 14.05 1.00
CA MET A 330 5.21 14.93 0.91
C MET A 330 4.86 16.39 0.55
N ARG A 331 3.67 16.66 -0.01
CA ARG A 331 3.20 18.05 -0.22
C ARG A 331 3.02 18.81 1.09
N LEU A 332 2.79 18.11 2.22
CA LEU A 332 2.69 18.73 3.54
C LEU A 332 4.02 19.31 4.04
N ALA A 333 5.16 18.84 3.52
CA ALA A 333 6.50 19.30 3.86
C ALA A 333 7.25 19.76 2.60
N PRO A 334 6.88 20.92 2.02
CA PRO A 334 7.43 21.34 0.75
C PRO A 334 8.91 21.73 0.86
N ARG A 335 9.73 21.24 -0.08
CA ARG A 335 11.20 21.44 -0.11
C ARG A 335 11.60 22.91 -0.03
N TYR A 336 10.87 23.81 -0.69
CA TYR A 336 11.22 25.24 -0.71
C TYR A 336 11.13 25.89 0.68
N LYS A 337 10.30 25.37 1.60
CA LYS A 337 10.24 25.85 2.99
C LYS A 337 11.34 25.28 3.87
N LEU A 338 11.85 24.08 3.56
CA LEU A 338 12.92 23.41 4.31
C LEU A 338 14.32 23.93 3.94
N GLY A 339 14.45 24.55 2.76
CA GLY A 339 15.71 25.07 2.23
C GLY A 339 16.48 24.01 1.44
N VAL A 340 17.60 24.42 0.82
CA VAL A 340 18.33 23.61 -0.18
C VAL A 340 18.84 22.27 0.35
N HIS A 341 19.24 22.23 1.62
CA HIS A 341 19.72 21.02 2.29
C HIS A 341 18.67 20.39 3.21
N GLY A 342 17.51 21.01 3.34
CA GLY A 342 16.44 20.51 4.19
C GLY A 342 15.53 19.57 3.42
N TYR A 343 15.18 18.45 4.05
CA TYR A 343 14.25 17.49 3.46
C TYR A 343 13.43 16.81 4.54
N ALA A 344 12.26 16.33 4.13
CA ALA A 344 11.43 15.48 4.95
C ALA A 344 11.53 14.03 4.46
N PHE A 345 11.33 13.09 5.37
CA PHE A 345 11.27 11.67 5.09
C PHE A 345 10.26 10.99 6.00
N LEU A 346 9.71 9.86 5.55
CA LEU A 346 8.67 9.12 6.25
C LEU A 346 9.18 7.71 6.54
N ASN A 347 9.10 7.31 7.81
CA ASN A 347 9.47 5.96 8.25
C ASN A 347 8.29 5.23 8.89
N THR A 348 8.29 3.90 8.77
CA THR A 348 7.37 3.03 9.49
C THR A 348 7.83 2.83 10.94
N ASN A 349 6.94 2.28 11.77
CA ASN A 349 7.25 1.81 13.12
C ASN A 349 8.27 0.66 13.16
N ASN A 350 8.64 0.07 12.01
CA ASN A 350 9.70 -0.94 11.90
C ASN A 350 11.05 -0.35 11.46
N GLY A 351 11.09 0.94 11.10
CA GLY A 351 12.30 1.63 10.64
C GLY A 351 12.48 1.65 9.13
N TYR A 352 11.54 1.05 8.37
CA TYR A 352 11.57 1.09 6.90
C TYR A 352 11.16 2.45 6.37
N ILE A 353 11.79 2.88 5.29
CA ILE A 353 11.49 4.13 4.62
C ILE A 353 10.27 3.94 3.72
N LEU A 354 9.26 4.78 3.94
CA LEU A 354 8.17 4.98 2.97
C LEU A 354 8.58 5.97 1.88
N SER A 355 9.11 7.12 2.28
CA SER A 355 9.49 8.18 1.35
C SER A 355 10.77 8.86 1.81
N HIS A 356 11.75 8.93 0.91
CA HIS A 356 13.02 9.62 1.15
C HIS A 356 13.58 10.18 -0.16
N PRO A 357 14.23 11.37 -0.17
CA PRO A 357 14.82 11.96 -1.38
C PRO A 357 15.80 11.06 -2.13
N ASP A 358 16.51 10.18 -1.42
CA ASP A 358 17.48 9.23 -1.98
C ASP A 358 16.95 7.81 -2.15
N LEU A 359 15.66 7.57 -1.85
CA LEU A 359 15.04 6.28 -2.18
C LEU A 359 14.98 6.14 -3.71
N ARG A 360 15.56 5.04 -4.21
CA ARG A 360 15.58 4.70 -5.65
C ARG A 360 14.96 3.32 -5.83
N PRO A 361 13.62 3.22 -5.96
CA PRO A 361 12.91 1.94 -5.99
C PRO A 361 13.05 1.20 -7.33
N LEU A 362 13.50 1.88 -8.39
CA LEU A 362 13.61 1.33 -9.74
C LEU A 362 15.05 1.15 -10.16
N TYR A 363 15.28 0.17 -11.03
CA TYR A 363 16.52 0.03 -11.81
C TYR A 363 16.20 -0.04 -13.31
N LYS A 364 17.16 0.38 -14.14
CA LYS A 364 17.03 0.34 -15.60
C LYS A 364 17.54 -1.01 -16.11
N GLU A 365 16.68 -1.78 -16.76
CA GLU A 365 17.04 -3.00 -17.48
C GLU A 365 16.77 -2.79 -18.98
N GLY A 366 17.81 -2.39 -19.71
CA GLY A 366 17.68 -1.97 -21.10
C GLY A 366 16.86 -0.67 -21.23
N LYS A 367 15.74 -0.71 -21.97
CA LYS A 367 14.82 0.43 -22.14
C LYS A 367 13.64 0.44 -21.17
N LYS A 368 13.49 -0.60 -20.32
CA LYS A 368 12.38 -0.72 -19.37
C LYS A 368 12.89 -0.43 -17.95
N LEU A 369 12.14 0.37 -17.20
CA LEU A 369 12.31 0.50 -15.76
C LEU A 369 11.65 -0.71 -15.09
N LYS A 370 12.34 -1.32 -14.14
CA LYS A 370 11.79 -2.40 -13.31
C LYS A 370 11.97 -2.08 -11.83
N PRO A 371 11.05 -2.50 -10.97
CA PRO A 371 11.22 -2.38 -9.52
C PRO A 371 12.39 -3.24 -9.05
N LYS A 372 13.21 -2.70 -8.15
CA LYS A 372 14.27 -3.47 -7.49
C LYS A 372 13.64 -4.56 -6.61
N PRO A 373 14.29 -5.72 -6.44
CA PRO A 373 13.89 -6.67 -5.40
C PRO A 373 13.86 -5.96 -4.03
N ASN A 374 12.82 -6.22 -3.23
CA ASN A 374 12.66 -5.69 -1.87
C ASN A 374 12.71 -4.16 -1.75
N TYR A 375 12.26 -3.43 -2.79
CA TYR A 375 12.25 -1.96 -2.78
C TYR A 375 11.39 -1.34 -1.67
N ASN A 376 10.48 -2.12 -1.09
CA ASN A 376 9.53 -1.76 -0.05
C ASN A 376 10.08 -1.94 1.38
N SER A 377 11.20 -2.65 1.54
CA SER A 377 11.79 -2.96 2.85
C SER A 377 13.21 -2.40 2.97
N VAL A 378 13.37 -1.12 2.60
CA VAL A 378 14.65 -0.40 2.69
C VAL A 378 14.72 0.34 4.02
N ASP A 379 15.74 0.06 4.83
CA ASP A 379 15.96 0.73 6.13
C ASP A 379 16.61 2.11 5.94
N LEU A 380 16.41 3.01 6.91
CA LEU A 380 17.09 4.30 6.98
C LEU A 380 18.61 4.17 6.92
N ALA A 381 19.18 3.15 7.57
CA ALA A 381 20.62 2.89 7.57
C ALA A 381 21.19 2.53 6.19
N GLU A 382 20.35 2.09 5.24
CA GLU A 382 20.80 1.79 3.87
C GLU A 382 20.84 3.03 2.97
N VAL A 383 20.09 4.07 3.34
CA VAL A 383 19.90 5.27 2.53
C VAL A 383 20.71 6.44 3.07
N GLU A 384 20.78 6.56 4.39
CA GLU A 384 21.56 7.57 5.08
C GLU A 384 22.75 6.94 5.80
N TRP A 385 23.78 7.75 6.07
CA TRP A 385 24.90 7.33 6.88
C TRP A 385 24.44 7.10 8.32
N GLU A 386 24.82 5.95 8.88
CA GLU A 386 24.47 5.57 10.24
C GLU A 386 24.97 6.60 11.26
N ASP A 387 24.09 6.96 12.21
CA ASP A 387 24.47 7.64 13.44
C ASP A 387 25.27 6.68 14.32
N THR A 388 26.25 7.21 15.06
CA THR A 388 27.20 6.44 15.88
C THR A 388 26.57 5.46 16.89
N ASP A 389 25.30 5.65 17.27
CA ASP A 389 24.59 4.84 18.28
C ASP A 389 23.13 4.47 17.90
N GLU A 390 22.70 4.59 16.62
CA GLU A 390 21.30 4.32 16.16
C GLU A 390 20.19 5.01 16.98
N THR A 391 20.53 6.10 17.69
CA THR A 391 19.63 6.71 18.68
C THR A 391 18.36 7.27 18.05
N LEU A 392 18.51 7.95 16.90
CA LEU A 392 17.41 8.54 16.15
C LEU A 392 16.46 7.46 15.62
N ARG A 393 17.00 6.43 14.96
CA ARG A 393 16.21 5.32 14.40
C ARG A 393 15.40 4.64 15.50
N THR A 394 16.04 4.32 16.62
CA THR A 394 15.38 3.67 17.77
C THR A 394 14.27 4.53 18.37
N ALA A 395 14.49 5.83 18.51
CA ALA A 395 13.48 6.76 19.01
C ALA A 395 12.28 6.87 18.04
N MET A 396 12.55 6.95 16.73
CA MET A 396 11.52 7.03 15.69
C MET A 396 10.66 5.77 15.60
N VAL A 397 11.27 4.59 15.71
CA VAL A 397 10.59 3.28 15.77
C VAL A 397 9.66 3.21 16.98
N LYS A 398 10.10 3.73 18.13
CA LYS A 398 9.29 3.78 19.37
C LYS A 398 8.23 4.88 19.37
N GLY A 399 8.19 5.74 18.35
CA GLY A 399 7.28 6.90 18.30
C GLY A 399 7.58 7.96 19.37
N GLU A 400 8.83 8.01 19.84
CA GLU A 400 9.29 9.02 20.80
C GLU A 400 9.51 10.37 20.10
N THR A 401 9.07 11.45 20.75
CA THR A 401 9.29 12.82 20.24
C THR A 401 10.56 13.40 20.83
N GLY A 402 11.43 13.96 20.01
CA GLY A 402 12.66 14.58 20.46
C GLY A 402 13.34 15.41 19.38
N THR A 403 14.38 16.13 19.80
CA THR A 403 15.27 16.87 18.89
C THR A 403 16.68 16.35 19.07
N LEU A 404 17.32 15.93 17.98
CA LEU A 404 18.70 15.45 18.01
C LEU A 404 19.59 16.38 17.20
N SER A 405 20.60 16.94 17.88
CA SER A 405 21.61 17.77 17.22
C SER A 405 22.85 16.94 16.89
N LEU A 406 22.81 16.21 15.77
CA LEU A 406 23.99 15.62 15.16
C LEU A 406 24.75 16.69 14.35
N ASP A 407 25.97 16.41 13.91
CA ASP A 407 26.59 17.20 12.83
C ASP A 407 25.90 16.96 11.45
N VAL A 408 24.79 16.20 11.42
CA VAL A 408 23.68 16.26 10.44
C VAL A 408 22.35 15.92 11.15
N ARG A 409 21.48 16.92 11.44
CA ARG A 409 20.33 16.89 12.40
C ARG A 409 18.98 16.45 11.80
N ALA A 410 18.11 15.81 12.61
CA ALA A 410 16.70 15.57 12.27
C ALA A 410 15.70 15.99 13.37
N THR A 411 14.47 16.27 12.95
CA THR A 411 13.27 16.63 13.74
C THR A 411 12.16 15.62 13.49
N VAL A 412 11.25 15.37 14.45
CA VAL A 412 10.16 14.40 14.32
C VAL A 412 8.82 14.99 14.75
N GLU A 413 7.76 14.84 13.93
CA GLU A 413 6.37 15.22 14.27
C GLU A 413 5.44 13.99 14.43
N LYS A 414 4.33 14.15 15.15
CA LYS A 414 3.47 13.06 15.65
C LYS A 414 2.11 12.96 14.96
N GLY A 415 1.72 11.71 14.65
CA GLY A 415 0.35 11.26 14.40
C GLY A 415 0.25 10.39 13.15
N THR A 416 -0.23 9.15 13.31
CA THR A 416 -0.21 7.96 12.40
C THR A 416 0.88 6.92 12.76
N PRO A 417 0.79 5.64 12.33
CA PRO A 417 1.85 4.63 12.56
C PRO A 417 3.20 4.96 11.89
N PHE A 418 3.29 6.12 11.21
CA PHE A 418 4.47 6.61 10.55
C PHE A 418 5.12 7.74 11.35
N SER A 419 6.44 7.73 11.38
CA SER A 419 7.25 8.80 11.97
C SER A 419 7.75 9.70 10.84
N LEU A 420 7.32 10.97 10.86
CA LEU A 420 7.83 12.00 9.94
C LEU A 420 9.15 12.53 10.49
N GLY A 421 10.23 12.36 9.74
CA GLY A 421 11.52 13.00 9.99
C GLY A 421 11.69 14.25 9.13
N MET A 422 12.25 15.33 9.65
CA MET A 422 12.71 16.48 8.85
C MET A 422 14.13 16.88 9.21
N VAL A 423 14.99 17.00 8.20
CA VAL A 423 16.38 17.41 8.33
C VAL A 423 16.48 18.89 8.02
N LEU A 424 17.15 19.65 8.90
CA LEU A 424 17.38 21.09 8.73
C LEU A 424 18.83 21.43 9.08
N THR A 425 19.40 22.38 8.35
CA THR A 425 20.76 22.88 8.62
C THR A 425 20.78 23.84 9.80
N ARG A 426 21.94 23.95 10.47
CA ARG A 426 22.13 24.98 11.51
C ARG A 426 22.01 26.37 10.88
N GLY A 427 21.20 27.24 11.49
CA GLY A 427 20.90 28.56 10.98
C GLY A 427 19.73 28.62 9.98
N HIS A 428 19.03 27.50 9.74
CA HIS A 428 17.79 27.53 8.97
C HIS A 428 16.78 28.49 9.62
N GLY A 429 16.24 29.42 8.82
CA GLY A 429 15.29 30.43 9.28
C GLY A 429 15.91 31.65 9.99
N GLU A 430 17.23 31.70 10.22
CA GLU A 430 17.88 32.88 10.83
C GLU A 430 17.89 34.09 9.89
N TYR A 431 18.06 33.84 8.59
CA TYR A 431 18.06 34.87 7.56
C TYR A 431 17.09 34.47 6.45
N ILE A 432 15.95 35.16 6.42
CA ILE A 432 14.94 34.99 5.36
C ILE A 432 14.92 36.29 4.56
N PHE A 433 15.24 36.20 3.26
CA PHE A 433 15.09 37.32 2.35
C PHE A 433 13.65 37.35 1.84
N LEU A 434 12.91 38.37 2.27
CA LEU A 434 11.56 38.63 1.77
C LEU A 434 11.61 39.85 0.86
N GLY A 435 11.45 39.63 -0.44
CA GLY A 435 11.31 40.70 -1.41
C GLY A 435 9.84 41.07 -1.64
N ASN A 436 9.59 42.36 -1.86
CA ASN A 436 8.31 42.84 -2.35
C ASN A 436 8.52 43.45 -3.73
N VAL A 437 7.95 42.82 -4.75
CA VAL A 437 8.10 43.19 -6.16
C VAL A 437 6.72 43.31 -6.78
N SER A 438 6.54 44.28 -7.68
CA SER A 438 5.27 44.39 -8.40
C SER A 438 5.11 43.20 -9.35
N VAL A 439 3.89 42.65 -9.43
CA VAL A 439 3.59 41.51 -10.33
C VAL A 439 4.02 41.83 -11.77
N LYS A 440 3.87 43.08 -12.21
CA LYS A 440 4.23 43.50 -13.56
C LYS A 440 5.74 43.44 -13.83
N GLU A 441 6.56 43.88 -12.88
CA GLU A 441 8.02 43.83 -13.02
C GLU A 441 8.51 42.39 -12.99
N GLY A 442 8.09 41.60 -11.99
CA GLY A 442 8.50 40.20 -11.87
C GLY A 442 8.04 39.34 -13.06
N LEU A 443 6.83 39.56 -13.57
CA LEU A 443 6.31 38.81 -14.72
C LEU A 443 7.06 39.13 -16.01
N ASN A 444 7.49 40.39 -16.20
CA ASN A 444 8.26 40.78 -17.37
C ASN A 444 9.58 40.02 -17.44
N ASP A 445 10.26 39.88 -16.31
CA ASP A 445 11.56 39.19 -16.24
C ASP A 445 11.39 37.67 -16.28
N LEU A 446 10.32 37.14 -15.67
CA LEU A 446 10.00 35.70 -15.71
C LEU A 446 9.62 35.19 -17.11
N MET A 447 9.14 36.07 -17.99
CA MET A 447 8.70 35.73 -19.35
C MET A 447 9.84 35.73 -20.39
N GLN A 448 11.08 36.00 -19.97
CA GLN A 448 12.21 35.91 -20.88
C GLN A 448 12.44 34.45 -21.31
N PRO A 449 12.84 34.21 -22.57
CA PRO A 449 12.85 32.88 -23.18
C PRO A 449 13.83 31.89 -22.51
N ASP A 450 14.86 32.40 -21.84
CA ASP A 450 15.90 31.59 -21.19
C ASP A 450 15.64 31.36 -19.69
N VAL A 451 14.50 31.84 -19.17
CA VAL A 451 14.12 31.70 -17.77
C VAL A 451 13.24 30.47 -17.58
N SER A 452 13.54 29.68 -16.54
CA SER A 452 12.75 28.53 -16.13
C SER A 452 12.54 28.53 -14.63
N ILE A 453 11.39 28.01 -14.19
CA ILE A 453 11.09 27.81 -12.78
C ILE A 453 11.39 26.38 -12.38
N ALA A 454 11.68 26.16 -11.08
CA ALA A 454 11.95 24.82 -10.56
C ALA A 454 10.76 23.89 -10.84
N ASN A 455 10.98 22.84 -11.63
CA ASN A 455 9.94 21.89 -12.06
C ASN A 455 9.49 20.92 -10.95
N GLU A 456 10.25 20.82 -9.86
CA GLU A 456 9.92 19.95 -8.72
C GLU A 456 8.90 20.57 -7.75
N TRP A 457 8.66 21.89 -7.85
CA TRP A 457 7.74 22.61 -6.98
C TRP A 457 6.36 22.73 -7.62
N THR A 458 5.33 22.73 -6.77
CA THR A 458 3.95 22.97 -7.18
C THR A 458 3.60 24.41 -6.81
N TYR A 459 3.50 25.28 -7.80
CA TYR A 459 3.19 26.70 -7.63
C TYR A 459 1.69 26.94 -7.65
N CYS A 460 1.01 26.23 -8.56
CA CYS A 460 -0.43 26.27 -8.73
C CYS A 460 -0.97 24.84 -8.80
N GLU A 461 -2.10 24.61 -8.14
CA GLU A 461 -2.85 23.37 -8.21
C GLU A 461 -3.55 23.27 -9.55
N THR A 462 -2.84 22.69 -10.52
CA THR A 462 -3.39 22.37 -11.83
C THR A 462 -4.21 21.10 -11.82
N ASP A 463 -4.06 20.28 -10.78
CA ASP A 463 -4.57 18.90 -10.72
C ASP A 463 -6.07 18.82 -10.40
N ILE A 464 -6.77 19.92 -10.12
CA ILE A 464 -8.21 19.89 -9.77
C ILE A 464 -9.10 20.01 -11.01
N ASP A 465 -8.83 20.99 -11.88
CA ASP A 465 -9.64 21.25 -13.08
C ASP A 465 -9.04 20.61 -14.35
N PRO A 466 -9.79 19.76 -15.08
CA PRO A 466 -9.37 19.20 -16.37
C PRO A 466 -8.85 20.22 -17.39
N HIS A 467 -9.32 21.46 -17.36
CA HIS A 467 -8.86 22.52 -18.25
C HIS A 467 -7.48 23.08 -17.87
N HIS A 468 -7.15 23.11 -16.57
CA HIS A 468 -5.89 23.61 -16.05
C HIS A 468 -4.76 22.57 -16.09
N ARG A 469 -5.08 21.27 -16.10
CA ARG A 469 -4.08 20.16 -16.16
C ARG A 469 -3.22 20.14 -17.42
N LYS A 470 -3.65 20.77 -18.51
CA LYS A 470 -2.86 20.91 -19.76
C LYS A 470 -1.76 21.96 -19.67
N LEU A 471 -1.77 22.78 -18.61
CA LEU A 471 -0.83 23.88 -18.43
C LEU A 471 0.44 23.35 -17.78
N THR A 472 1.59 23.81 -18.26
CA THR A 472 2.82 23.70 -17.46
C THR A 472 2.68 24.58 -16.21
N GLN A 473 3.43 24.27 -15.14
CA GLN A 473 3.42 25.10 -13.93
C GLN A 473 3.70 26.57 -14.27
N LEU A 474 4.67 26.86 -15.15
CA LEU A 474 4.96 28.23 -15.60
C LEU A 474 3.75 28.89 -16.31
N GLN A 475 3.04 28.14 -17.14
CA GLN A 475 1.84 28.64 -17.83
C GLN A 475 0.68 28.89 -16.84
N ALA A 476 0.49 28.02 -15.86
CA ALA A 476 -0.51 28.19 -14.81
C ALA A 476 -0.22 29.45 -13.98
N VAL A 477 1.03 29.63 -13.54
CA VAL A 477 1.50 30.84 -12.86
C VAL A 477 1.24 32.08 -13.71
N PHE A 478 1.57 32.04 -15.00
CA PHE A 478 1.32 33.17 -15.89
C PHE A 478 -0.17 33.52 -16.02
N ARG A 479 -1.06 32.53 -16.14
CA ARG A 479 -2.51 32.75 -16.26
C ARG A 479 -3.12 33.30 -14.96
N TYR A 480 -2.65 32.80 -13.83
CA TYR A 480 -3.03 33.31 -12.51
C TYR A 480 -2.60 34.77 -12.31
N LEU A 481 -1.30 35.07 -12.51
CA LEU A 481 -0.75 36.41 -12.30
C LEU A 481 -1.27 37.46 -13.29
N THR A 482 -1.70 37.06 -14.50
CA THR A 482 -2.32 37.96 -15.47
C THR A 482 -3.83 38.15 -15.26
N GLY A 483 -4.43 37.46 -14.29
CA GLY A 483 -5.86 37.52 -14.00
C GLY A 483 -6.73 36.90 -15.10
N LYS A 484 -6.17 36.04 -15.96
CA LYS A 484 -6.93 35.32 -17.00
C LYS A 484 -7.75 34.18 -16.41
N GLU A 485 -7.21 33.53 -15.39
CA GLU A 485 -7.85 32.44 -14.63
C GLU A 485 -7.60 32.69 -13.14
N PRO A 486 -8.40 33.57 -12.49
CA PRO A 486 -8.26 33.86 -11.06
C PRO A 486 -8.71 32.71 -10.16
N ASP A 487 -9.43 31.73 -10.71
CA ASP A 487 -9.94 30.56 -9.98
C ASP A 487 -8.87 29.47 -9.76
N LEU A 488 -7.65 29.66 -10.27
CA LEU A 488 -6.50 28.79 -10.00
C LEU A 488 -6.04 28.97 -8.54
N GLU A 489 -6.00 27.88 -7.78
CA GLU A 489 -5.42 27.89 -6.44
C GLU A 489 -3.89 27.85 -6.55
N CYS A 490 -3.22 28.94 -6.18
CA CYS A 490 -1.76 29.05 -6.22
C CYS A 490 -1.19 29.50 -4.87
N ASP A 491 0.04 29.06 -4.58
CA ASP A 491 0.78 29.47 -3.39
C ASP A 491 1.31 30.90 -3.55
N GLU A 492 0.60 31.88 -3.01
CA GLU A 492 0.96 33.29 -3.10
C GLU A 492 2.35 33.61 -2.50
N GLU A 493 2.75 32.90 -1.45
CA GLU A 493 4.04 33.11 -0.80
C GLU A 493 5.18 32.64 -1.71
N LEU A 494 5.04 31.45 -2.28
CA LEU A 494 6.00 30.90 -3.23
C LEU A 494 6.07 31.76 -4.50
N LEU A 495 4.92 32.20 -5.03
CA LEU A 495 4.86 33.06 -6.19
C LEU A 495 5.55 34.40 -5.96
N ARG A 496 5.30 35.05 -4.82
CA ARG A 496 5.96 36.31 -4.46
C ARG A 496 7.47 36.16 -4.42
N GLN A 497 7.98 35.05 -3.86
CA GLN A 497 9.41 34.78 -3.83
C GLN A 497 9.99 34.49 -5.22
N THR A 498 9.25 33.76 -6.05
CA THR A 498 9.67 33.45 -7.43
C THR A 498 9.77 34.72 -8.28
N LEU A 499 8.82 35.65 -8.12
CA LEU A 499 8.86 36.95 -8.80
C LEU A 499 10.01 37.82 -8.29
N PHE A 500 10.30 37.79 -6.99
CA PHE A 500 11.44 38.50 -6.44
C PHE A 500 12.76 37.94 -6.97
N ASP A 501 12.92 36.62 -7.00
CA ASP A 501 14.11 35.96 -7.52
C ASP A 501 14.32 36.25 -9.01
N ALA A 502 13.26 36.27 -9.81
CA ALA A 502 13.32 36.66 -11.23
C ALA A 502 13.92 38.07 -11.41
N VAL A 503 13.48 39.06 -10.62
CA VAL A 503 14.03 40.43 -10.69
C VAL A 503 15.47 40.52 -10.17
N VAL A 504 15.81 39.76 -9.12
CA VAL A 504 17.16 39.75 -8.55
C VAL A 504 18.17 39.09 -9.50
N THR A 505 17.74 38.07 -10.24
CA THR A 505 18.58 37.32 -11.19
C THR A 505 18.63 37.95 -12.58
N ALA A 506 17.67 38.82 -12.96
CA ALA A 506 17.64 39.49 -14.26
C ALA A 506 18.95 40.24 -14.65
N PRO A 507 19.65 40.95 -13.72
CA PRO A 507 20.96 41.54 -14.04
C PRO A 507 22.04 40.51 -14.43
N MET A 508 21.98 39.28 -13.91
CA MET A 508 22.92 38.22 -14.27
C MET A 508 22.66 37.72 -15.69
N GLU A 509 21.40 37.59 -16.08
CA GLU A 509 21.03 37.28 -17.47
C GLU A 509 21.56 38.34 -18.44
N ALA A 510 21.36 39.62 -18.13
CA ALA A 510 21.87 40.71 -18.96
C ALA A 510 23.41 40.66 -19.09
N TYR A 511 24.12 40.29 -18.02
CA TYR A 511 25.56 40.09 -18.01
C TYR A 511 25.99 38.90 -18.88
N TRP A 512 25.32 37.74 -18.77
CA TRP A 512 25.62 36.55 -19.57
C TRP A 512 25.32 36.75 -21.06
N THR A 513 24.21 37.40 -21.39
CA THR A 513 23.85 37.75 -22.76
C THR A 513 24.89 38.70 -23.36
N ALA A 514 25.39 39.67 -22.58
CA ALA A 514 26.47 40.55 -23.01
C ALA A 514 27.79 39.79 -23.25
N MET A 515 28.13 38.79 -22.44
CA MET A 515 29.30 37.93 -22.67
C MET A 515 29.16 37.07 -23.94
N MET A 516 27.98 36.49 -24.19
CA MET A 516 27.70 35.70 -25.39
C MET A 516 27.80 36.53 -26.68
N LEU A 517 27.45 37.81 -26.62
CA LEU A 517 27.54 38.76 -27.73
C LEU A 517 28.96 39.32 -27.95
N ASN A 518 29.88 39.13 -27.00
CA ASN A 518 31.28 39.56 -27.09
C ASN A 518 32.22 38.34 -27.12
N PRO A 519 32.39 37.68 -28.29
CA PRO A 519 33.24 36.49 -28.43
C PRO A 519 34.75 36.79 -28.37
N SER A 520 35.14 38.02 -27.99
CA SER A 520 36.53 38.49 -27.91
C SER A 520 37.00 38.54 -26.46
N GLY A 521 37.10 37.36 -25.84
CA GLY A 521 38.06 37.09 -24.77
C GLY A 521 39.26 36.40 -25.36
#